data_AF-A0A533SNZ4-F1
#
_entry.id   AF-A0A533SNZ4-F1
#
_cell.length_a   1.000
_cell.length_b   1.000
_cell.length_c   1.000
_cell.angle_alpha   90.00
_cell.angle_beta   90.00
_cell.angle_gamma   90.00
#
_symmetry.space_group_name_H-M   'P 1'
#
loop_
_entity.id
_entity.type
_entity.pdbx_description
1 polymer ?
#
loop_
_entity_poly.entity_id
_entity_poly.type
_entity_poly.pdbx_seq_one_letter_code
_entity_poly.pdbx_strand_id
1 'polypeptide(L)'
;TLSLDRAIELTGAMAEAARAVNPNIFVLAHGGPISNPQDVRAVLRKIDIHGFVGASSMERLPVEKGIRGTTAEFASISLKGD
;
A
#
# COMPACT_ATOMS: atom_id res chain seq x y z
N THR A 1 -3.82 -13.78 8.09
CA THR A 1 -3.57 -12.34 7.84
C THR A 1 -4.87 -11.57 7.99
N LEU A 2 -4.81 -10.29 8.37
CA LEU A 2 -5.99 -9.42 8.51
C LEU A 2 -6.62 -9.13 7.14
N SER A 3 -7.94 -9.15 7.02
CA SER A 3 -8.63 -8.75 5.79
C SER A 3 -8.60 -7.22 5.59
N LEU A 4 -8.72 -6.78 4.34
CA LEU A 4 -8.77 -5.34 4.03
C LEU A 4 -9.96 -4.66 4.72
N ASP A 5 -11.14 -5.28 4.70
CA ASP A 5 -12.32 -4.74 5.37
C ASP A 5 -12.12 -4.59 6.88
N ARG A 6 -11.53 -5.60 7.53
CA ARG A 6 -11.26 -5.51 8.96
C ARG A 6 -10.20 -4.46 9.29
N ALA A 7 -9.19 -4.30 8.43
CA ALA A 7 -8.21 -3.22 8.58
C ALA A 7 -8.86 -1.84 8.47
N ILE A 8 -9.80 -1.66 7.54
CA ILE A 8 -10.54 -0.42 7.35
C ILE A 8 -11.40 -0.10 8.58
N GLU A 9 -12.15 -1.06 9.10
CA GLU A 9 -12.97 -0.88 10.31
C GLU A 9 -12.12 -0.43 11.51
N LEU A 10 -11.00 -1.13 11.75
CA LEU A 10 -10.10 -0.82 12.86
C LEU A 10 -9.47 0.56 12.70
N THR A 11 -9.01 0.89 11.49
CA THR A 11 -8.42 2.22 11.20
C THR A 11 -9.44 3.33 11.40
N GLY A 12 -10.69 3.13 10.96
CA GLY A 12 -11.78 4.10 11.17
C GLY A 12 -12.07 4.33 12.66
N ALA A 13 -12.19 3.26 13.45
CA ALA A 13 -12.42 3.37 14.89
C ALA A 13 -11.28 4.11 15.61
N MET A 14 -10.03 3.87 15.21
CA MET A 14 -8.87 4.60 15.74
C MET A 14 -8.89 6.09 15.34
N ALA A 15 -9.27 6.40 14.11
CA ALA A 15 -9.37 7.77 13.62
C ALA A 15 -10.43 8.58 14.39
N GLU A 16 -11.61 7.99 14.62
CA GLU A 16 -12.68 8.60 15.43
C GLU A 16 -12.25 8.84 16.88
N ALA A 17 -11.63 7.84 17.51
CA ALA A 17 -11.12 7.97 18.87
C ALA A 17 -10.06 9.07 18.99
N ALA A 18 -9.19 9.21 17.99
CA ALA A 18 -8.18 10.27 17.97
C ALA A 18 -8.81 11.66 17.77
N ARG A 19 -9.79 11.79 16.86
CA ARG A 19 -10.51 13.06 16.61
C ARG A 19 -11.34 13.52 17.80
N ALA A 20 -11.87 12.59 18.61
CA ALA A 20 -12.57 12.92 19.84
C ALA A 20 -11.66 13.66 20.86
N VAL A 21 -10.34 13.44 20.80
CA VAL A 21 -9.35 14.12 21.64
C VAL A 21 -8.82 15.39 20.98
N ASN A 22 -8.50 15.33 19.67
CA ASN A 22 -8.02 16.48 18.90
C ASN A 22 -8.70 16.50 17.52
N PRO A 23 -9.68 17.39 17.29
CA PRO A 23 -10.37 17.50 16.01
C PRO A 23 -9.47 17.83 14.81
N ASN A 24 -8.29 18.41 15.04
CA ASN A 24 -7.34 18.81 14.00
C ASN A 24 -6.26 17.75 13.75
N ILE A 25 -6.37 16.55 14.32
CA ILE A 25 -5.35 15.52 14.15
C ILE A 25 -5.30 15.00 12.71
N PHE A 26 -4.09 14.90 12.17
CA PHE A 26 -3.85 14.35 10.85
C PHE A 26 -3.66 12.83 10.93
N VAL A 27 -4.60 12.08 10.36
CA VAL A 27 -4.61 10.60 10.37
C VAL A 27 -4.21 10.05 9.01
N LEU A 28 -3.26 9.11 8.99
CA LEU A 28 -2.79 8.38 7.81
C LEU A 28 -2.84 6.86 8.06
N ALA A 29 -3.18 6.08 7.04
CA ALA A 29 -3.10 4.62 7.10
C ALA A 29 -1.69 4.12 6.72
N HIS A 30 -1.28 2.97 7.28
CA HIS A 30 -0.02 2.31 6.94
C HIS A 30 -0.10 0.79 7.19
N GLY A 31 0.54 0.01 6.32
CA GLY A 31 0.79 -1.41 6.55
C GLY A 31 -0.43 -2.32 6.47
N GLY A 32 -0.31 -3.49 7.10
CA GLY A 32 -1.34 -4.54 7.05
C GLY A 32 -1.63 -4.99 5.62
N PRO A 33 -2.90 -5.18 5.24
CA PRO A 33 -3.28 -5.55 3.88
C PRO A 33 -3.26 -4.38 2.87
N ILE A 34 -2.86 -3.17 3.26
CA ILE A 34 -2.86 -1.98 2.40
C ILE A 34 -1.50 -1.89 1.69
N SER A 35 -1.40 -2.49 0.51
CA SER A 35 -0.12 -2.75 -0.16
C SER A 35 0.03 -2.10 -1.53
N ASN A 36 -1.08 -1.71 -2.16
CA ASN A 36 -1.11 -1.16 -3.50
C ASN A 36 -2.10 0.03 -3.62
N PRO A 37 -2.07 0.79 -4.73
CA PRO A 37 -2.95 1.94 -4.91
C PRO A 37 -4.47 1.62 -4.88
N GLN A 38 -4.88 0.41 -5.26
CA GLN A 38 -6.27 -0.03 -5.21
C GLN A 38 -6.74 -0.20 -3.75
N ASP A 39 -5.90 -0.77 -2.89
CA ASP A 39 -6.18 -0.92 -1.46
C ASP A 39 -6.33 0.46 -0.81
N VAL A 40 -5.41 1.39 -1.10
CA VAL A 40 -5.47 2.77 -0.59
C VAL A 40 -6.76 3.47 -1.02
N ARG A 41 -7.19 3.31 -2.28
CA ARG A 41 -8.49 3.83 -2.74
C ARG A 41 -9.67 3.22 -2.00
N ALA A 42 -9.63 1.94 -1.66
CA ALA A 42 -10.70 1.29 -0.89
C ALA A 42 -10.79 1.87 0.52
N VAL A 43 -9.65 2.13 1.17
CA VAL A 43 -9.59 2.76 2.49
C VAL A 43 -10.20 4.16 2.44
N LEU A 44 -9.70 5.03 1.55
CA LEU A 44 -10.14 6.43 1.43
C LEU A 44 -11.61 6.59 1.01
N ARG A 45 -12.23 5.55 0.44
CA ARG A 45 -13.67 5.54 0.12
C ARG A 45 -14.56 5.17 1.30
N LYS A 46 -14.02 4.46 2.30
CA LYS A 46 -14.81 3.87 3.40
C LYS A 46 -14.66 4.61 4.72
N ILE A 47 -13.55 5.29 4.95
CA ILE A 47 -13.27 6.02 6.19
C ILE A 47 -12.66 7.39 5.91
N ASP A 48 -12.94 8.36 6.79
CA ASP A 48 -12.42 9.72 6.69
C ASP A 48 -11.03 9.83 7.34
N ILE A 49 -9.99 9.76 6.51
CA ILE A 49 -8.58 9.93 6.87
C ILE A 49 -7.86 10.70 5.75
N HIS A 50 -6.67 11.23 6.03
CA HIS A 50 -6.01 12.17 5.13
C HIS A 50 -5.11 11.51 4.06
N GLY A 51 -4.88 10.20 4.15
CA GLY A 51 -4.00 9.53 3.20
C GLY A 51 -3.36 8.25 3.71
N PHE A 52 -2.23 7.91 3.09
CA PHE A 52 -1.48 6.68 3.32
C PHE A 52 0.03 6.95 3.33
N VAL A 53 0.76 6.31 4.25
CA VAL A 53 2.23 6.32 4.29
C VAL A 53 2.75 5.04 3.65
N GLY A 54 3.47 5.17 2.54
CA GLY A 54 4.14 4.06 1.87
C GLY A 54 5.57 3.85 2.36
N ALA A 55 5.99 2.59 2.43
CA ALA A 55 7.40 2.20 2.63
C ALA A 55 7.75 1.11 1.62
N SER A 56 7.65 -0.18 2.00
CA SER A 56 7.86 -1.31 1.07
C SER A 56 6.97 -1.26 -0.18
N SER A 57 5.75 -0.71 -0.09
CA SER A 57 4.85 -0.54 -1.23
C SER A 57 5.33 0.51 -2.25
N MET A 58 6.20 1.43 -1.83
CA MET A 58 6.75 2.49 -2.68
C MET A 58 8.13 2.14 -3.23
N GLU A 59 9.01 1.58 -2.39
CA GLU A 59 10.40 1.30 -2.81
C GLU A 59 10.63 -0.17 -3.16
N ARG A 60 10.33 -1.11 -2.26
CA ARG A 60 10.79 -2.50 -2.39
C ARG A 60 10.01 -3.28 -3.44
N LEU A 61 8.68 -3.29 -3.34
CA LEU A 61 7.84 -4.11 -4.23
C LEU A 61 7.93 -3.65 -5.70
N PRO A 62 7.94 -2.35 -6.02
CA PRO A 62 8.12 -1.91 -7.41
C PRO A 62 9.52 -2.20 -7.94
N VAL A 63 10.56 -1.96 -7.13
CA VAL A 63 11.96 -2.21 -7.53
C VAL A 63 12.23 -3.70 -7.74
N GLU A 64 11.76 -4.56 -6.84
CA GLU A 64 11.93 -6.02 -6.94
C GLU A 64 11.31 -6.56 -8.24
N LYS A 65 10.11 -6.10 -8.59
CA LYS A 65 9.44 -6.47 -9.85
C LYS A 65 10.19 -5.93 -11.07
N GLY A 66 10.62 -4.67 -11.01
CA GLY A 66 11.36 -4.01 -12.11
C GLY A 66 12.68 -4.71 -12.40
N ILE A 67 13.53 -4.90 -11.39
CA ILE A 67 14.81 -5.58 -11.52
C ILE A 67 14.62 -6.99 -12.07
N ARG A 68 13.69 -7.76 -11.49
CA ARG A 68 13.42 -9.13 -11.95
C ARG A 68 12.97 -9.16 -13.41
N GLY A 69 12.08 -8.25 -13.81
CA GLY A 69 11.57 -8.15 -15.17
C GLY A 69 12.69 -7.87 -16.18
N THR A 70 13.46 -6.80 -15.93
CA THR A 70 14.59 -6.43 -16.80
C THR A 70 15.64 -7.54 -16.90
N THR A 71 16.01 -8.18 -15.79
CA THR A 71 16.96 -9.30 -15.82
C THR A 71 16.44 -10.47 -16.64
N ALA A 72 15.14 -10.79 -16.54
CA ALA A 72 14.53 -11.85 -17.35
C ALA A 72 14.53 -11.52 -18.85
N GLU A 73 14.28 -10.26 -19.21
CA GLU A 73 14.36 -9.79 -20.60
C GLU A 73 15.77 -9.97 -21.17
N PHE A 74 16.81 -9.53 -20.46
CA PHE A 74 18.20 -9.74 -20.89
C PHE A 74 18.56 -11.23 -21.01
N ALA A 75 18.14 -12.05 -20.05
CA ALA A 75 18.40 -13.49 -20.07
C ALA A 75 17.69 -14.23 -21.22
N SER A 76 16.64 -13.64 -21.79
CA SER A 76 15.87 -14.22 -22.89
C SER A 76 16.45 -13.96 -24.28
N ILE A 77 17.52 -13.16 -24.40
CA ILE A 77 18.15 -12.86 -25.69
C ILE A 77 18.88 -14.10 -26.21
N SER A 78 18.40 -14.66 -27.33
CA SER A 78 19.09 -15.73 -28.06
C SER A 78 20.38 -15.23 -28.71
N LEU A 79 21.44 -16.03 -28.66
CA LEU A 79 22.68 -15.73 -29.34
C LEU A 79 22.55 -16.05 -30.83
N LYS A 80 23.36 -15.37 -31.64
CA LYS A 80 23.36 -15.60 -33.09
C LYS A 80 23.87 -17.02 -33.37
N GLY A 81 22.96 -17.93 -33.73
CA GLY A 81 23.27 -19.34 -33.97
C GLY A 81 22.53 -20.33 -33.06
N ASP A 82 21.73 -19.85 -32.10
CA ASP A 82 20.69 -20.62 -31.42
C ASP A 82 19.43 -20.80 -32.28
#